data_AF-A0A8H3WFL8-F1
#
_entry.id   AF-A0A8H3WFL8-F1
#
_cell.length_a   1.000
_cell.length_b   1.000
_cell.length_c   1.000
_cell.angle_alpha   90.00
_cell.angle_beta   90.00
_cell.angle_gamma   90.00
#
_symmetry.space_group_name_H-M   'P 1'
#
loop_
_entity.id
_entity.type
_entity.pdbx_description
1 polymer ?
#
loop_
_entity_poly.entity_id
_entity_poly.type
_entity_poly.pdbx_seq_one_letter_code
_entity_poly.pdbx_strand_id
1 'polypeptide(L)'
;MKLYNTLLAWLSCLTVALAACNDTQNPRVDLGYATYEGAALSNSVNQFLGMRFAAPPLGENRFKLPQEVIQEQGIVSAKSHGSLCLPVDGLAFTPPPGQDISEDCLFVDVYHPAPVNGTPAQNLPVMVWVSGGGFVQLLNENYNGTGLVEARFAAGLSQGGVDVYLLRDHVLDPVEVAAGFIVPHTWELQAVWGPEFAPQSVAVPGANSYDVGGVNHGMVGVVQAYWLSLSSTGGNPNAAKAAGAPYWKPYRNGERLKLQTNSTTMESLHEQELGRCTLWSKLSAKTHI
;
A
#
# COMPACT_ATOMS: atom_id res chain seq x y z
N MET A 1 84.39 9.86 33.27
CA MET A 1 83.16 10.69 33.23
C MET A 1 82.40 10.34 31.94
N LYS A 2 81.39 9.47 32.09
CA LYS A 2 80.30 8.96 31.21
C LYS A 2 80.27 9.45 29.73
N LEU A 3 80.53 8.62 28.71
CA LEU A 3 79.80 7.46 28.14
C LEU A 3 78.65 7.81 27.16
N TYR A 4 79.01 7.72 25.87
CA TYR A 4 78.33 7.19 24.67
C TYR A 4 76.80 7.16 24.51
N ASN A 5 76.42 7.75 23.39
CA ASN A 5 75.22 7.64 22.57
C ASN A 5 74.99 6.20 22.07
N THR A 6 73.80 5.59 22.28
CA THR A 6 73.03 4.76 21.30
C THR A 6 71.91 3.92 21.94
N LEU A 7 70.77 3.87 21.24
CA LEU A 7 69.76 2.78 21.19
C LEU A 7 68.94 2.46 22.45
N LEU A 8 67.67 2.87 22.44
CA LEU A 8 66.49 1.99 22.51
C LEU A 8 65.20 2.84 22.41
N ALA A 9 64.76 3.06 21.17
CA ALA A 9 63.42 3.52 20.84
C ALA A 9 62.47 2.32 20.89
N TRP A 10 61.86 2.06 22.05
CA TRP A 10 60.81 1.05 22.19
C TRP A 10 59.67 1.62 23.04
N LEU A 11 58.45 1.43 22.53
CA LEU A 11 57.14 1.68 23.14
C LEU A 11 56.67 3.13 23.28
N SER A 12 56.07 3.64 22.21
CA SER A 12 54.75 4.27 22.36
C SER A 12 53.79 3.68 21.33
N CYS A 13 52.82 2.96 21.88
CA CYS A 13 51.75 2.23 21.22
C CYS A 13 51.20 2.89 19.96
N LEU A 14 51.28 2.13 18.88
CA LEU A 14 50.42 2.19 17.73
C LEU A 14 48.97 1.86 18.17
N THR A 15 48.23 2.83 18.69
CA THR A 15 46.76 2.76 18.74
C THR A 15 46.22 3.44 17.50
N VAL A 16 46.34 2.76 16.35
CA VAL A 16 45.38 3.01 15.27
C VAL A 16 44.09 2.39 15.78
N ALA A 17 43.21 3.25 16.31
CA ALA A 17 41.83 2.86 16.50
C ALA A 17 41.32 2.45 15.11
N LEU A 18 41.12 1.14 14.92
CA LEU A 18 40.20 0.64 13.91
C LEU A 18 38.84 1.20 14.31
N ALA A 19 38.53 2.41 13.84
CA ALA A 19 37.15 2.75 13.56
C ALA A 19 36.72 1.69 12.54
N ALA A 20 36.05 0.64 13.03
CA ALA A 20 35.20 -0.14 12.16
C ALA A 20 34.22 0.88 11.57
N CYS A 21 34.49 1.32 10.34
CA CYS A 21 33.45 1.85 9.49
C CYS A 21 32.41 0.73 9.46
N ASN A 22 31.36 0.85 10.27
CA ASN A 22 30.07 0.30 9.92
C ASN A 22 29.65 1.09 8.68
N ASP A 23 30.24 0.74 7.55
CA ASP A 23 29.73 1.11 6.25
C ASP A 23 28.42 0.34 6.15
N THR A 24 27.33 0.98 6.59
CA THR A 24 25.99 0.57 6.23
C THR A 24 25.88 0.81 4.73
N GLN A 25 26.51 -0.07 3.95
CA GLN A 25 26.45 -0.01 2.51
C GLN A 25 24.98 -0.12 2.13
N ASN A 26 24.56 0.82 1.28
CA ASN A 26 23.23 0.79 0.70
C ASN A 26 22.98 -0.58 0.06
N PRO A 27 21.77 -1.14 0.19
CA PRO A 27 21.47 -2.46 -0.32
C PRO A 27 21.61 -2.46 -1.84
N ARG A 28 22.25 -3.50 -2.37
CA ARG A 28 22.42 -3.68 -3.82
C ARG A 28 21.74 -4.96 -4.28
N VAL A 29 21.15 -4.91 -5.47
CA VAL A 29 20.55 -6.08 -6.14
C VAL A 29 21.06 -6.14 -7.58
N ASP A 30 21.62 -7.28 -7.96
CA ASP A 30 22.05 -7.55 -9.33
C ASP A 30 20.97 -8.39 -10.03
N LEU A 31 20.40 -7.83 -11.10
CA LEU A 31 19.38 -8.47 -11.92
C LEU A 31 19.95 -9.00 -13.25
N GLY A 32 21.27 -8.96 -13.43
CA GLY A 32 21.97 -9.37 -14.66
C GLY A 32 21.93 -8.31 -15.76
N TYR A 33 20.82 -7.60 -15.95
CA TYR A 33 20.72 -6.47 -16.88
C TYR A 33 21.11 -5.13 -16.25
N ALA A 34 21.09 -5.04 -14.92
CA ALA A 34 21.49 -3.87 -14.15
C ALA A 34 21.78 -4.27 -12.70
N THR A 35 22.71 -3.57 -12.06
CA THR A 35 22.87 -3.61 -10.59
C THR A 35 22.28 -2.35 -9.99
N TYR A 36 21.23 -2.49 -9.19
CA TYR A 36 20.56 -1.36 -8.53
C TYR A 36 21.06 -1.18 -7.09
N GLU A 37 21.33 0.06 -6.70
CA GLU A 37 21.63 0.46 -5.32
C GLU A 37 20.43 1.20 -4.70
N GLY A 38 19.73 0.55 -3.79
CA GLY A 38 18.58 1.07 -3.07
C GLY A 38 18.95 1.89 -1.83
N ALA A 39 18.01 2.05 -0.91
CA ALA A 39 18.23 2.65 0.39
C ALA A 39 17.78 1.70 1.51
N ALA A 40 18.61 1.54 2.54
CA ALA A 40 18.20 0.90 3.78
C ALA A 40 17.49 1.93 4.66
N LEU A 41 16.27 1.61 5.10
CA LEU A 41 15.47 2.46 5.96
C LEU A 41 15.65 2.07 7.43
N SER A 42 15.37 3.01 8.34
CA SER A 42 15.53 2.82 9.79
C SER A 42 14.60 1.75 10.38
N ASN A 43 13.58 1.35 9.64
CA ASN A 43 12.55 0.40 10.04
C ASN A 43 12.77 -1.03 9.50
N SER A 44 14.02 -1.40 9.23
CA SER A 44 14.37 -2.74 8.70
C SER A 44 13.70 -3.06 7.36
N VAL A 45 13.55 -2.05 6.50
CA VAL A 45 13.09 -2.20 5.12
C VAL A 45 14.17 -1.68 4.18
N ASN A 46 14.49 -2.45 3.15
CA ASN A 46 15.23 -1.99 1.99
C ASN A 46 14.23 -1.52 0.94
N GLN A 47 14.42 -0.31 0.42
CA GLN A 47 13.65 0.22 -0.71
C GLN A 47 14.53 0.32 -1.96
N PHE A 48 13.95 -0.03 -3.10
CA PHE A 48 14.53 0.19 -4.42
C PHE A 48 13.47 0.88 -5.27
N LEU A 49 13.68 2.15 -5.57
CA LEU A 49 12.71 3.01 -6.25
C LEU A 49 13.17 3.34 -7.67
N GLY A 50 12.24 3.50 -8.60
CA GLY A 50 12.55 3.95 -9.96
C GLY A 50 13.33 2.92 -10.79
N MET A 51 13.16 1.62 -10.52
CA MET A 51 13.82 0.57 -11.29
C MET A 51 13.12 0.40 -12.65
N ARG A 52 13.86 0.20 -13.74
CA ARG A 52 13.24 -0.02 -15.06
C ARG A 52 12.79 -1.47 -15.20
N PHE A 53 11.53 -1.67 -15.60
CA PHE A 53 11.00 -2.99 -15.97
C PHE A 53 10.79 -3.16 -17.48
N ALA A 54 10.91 -2.08 -18.26
CA ALA A 54 10.91 -2.10 -19.73
C ALA A 54 11.80 -0.97 -20.30
N ALA A 55 12.14 -1.06 -21.59
CA ALA A 55 12.77 0.07 -22.28
C ALA A 55 11.82 1.28 -22.38
N PRO A 56 12.34 2.53 -22.45
CA PRO A 56 11.53 3.73 -22.61
C PRO A 56 10.59 3.61 -23.83
N PRO A 57 9.27 3.89 -23.68
CA PRO A 57 8.31 3.81 -24.77
C PRO A 57 8.33 5.09 -25.65
N LEU A 58 9.54 5.58 -25.94
CA LEU A 58 9.78 6.80 -26.69
C LEU A 58 10.00 6.52 -28.18
N GLY A 59 9.75 7.53 -29.03
CA GLY A 59 10.06 7.48 -30.46
C GLY A 59 9.43 6.27 -31.15
N GLU A 60 10.27 5.42 -31.75
CA GLU A 60 9.83 4.20 -32.44
C GLU A 60 9.14 3.18 -31.51
N ASN A 61 9.35 3.24 -30.19
CA ASN A 61 8.70 2.35 -29.23
C ASN A 61 7.31 2.84 -28.80
N ARG A 62 6.93 4.06 -29.20
CA ARG A 62 5.63 4.64 -28.83
C ARG A 62 4.49 3.82 -29.46
N PHE A 63 3.46 3.55 -28.67
CA PHE A 63 2.28 2.76 -29.07
C PHE A 63 2.59 1.30 -29.49
N LYS A 64 3.72 0.75 -29.04
CA LYS A 64 4.06 -0.66 -29.19
C LYS A 64 4.00 -1.38 -27.84
N LEU A 65 4.04 -2.70 -27.89
CA LEU A 65 4.24 -3.50 -26.68
C LEU A 65 5.56 -3.09 -25.99
N PRO A 66 5.64 -3.13 -24.65
CA PRO A 66 6.89 -2.89 -23.93
C PRO A 66 8.02 -3.76 -24.47
N GLN A 67 9.18 -3.15 -24.71
CA GLN A 67 10.40 -3.85 -25.14
C GLN A 67 11.27 -4.21 -23.93
N GLU A 68 12.14 -5.20 -24.09
CA GLU A 68 13.08 -5.62 -23.04
C GLU A 68 13.90 -4.44 -22.51
N VAL A 69 14.27 -4.51 -21.23
CA VAL A 69 15.06 -3.46 -20.59
C VAL A 69 16.43 -3.34 -21.26
N ILE A 70 16.89 -2.11 -21.47
CA ILE A 70 18.24 -1.85 -21.95
C ILE A 70 19.23 -2.24 -20.85
N GLN A 71 20.27 -3.01 -21.20
CA GLN A 71 21.32 -3.35 -20.24
C GLN A 71 22.06 -2.09 -19.79
N GLU A 72 22.09 -1.87 -18.48
CA GLU A 72 22.79 -0.76 -17.85
C GLU A 72 24.13 -1.25 -17.33
N GLN A 73 25.20 -0.54 -17.68
CA GLN A 73 26.55 -0.87 -17.20
C GLN A 73 26.80 -0.20 -15.84
N GLY A 74 27.27 -0.97 -14.87
CA GLY A 74 27.61 -0.48 -13.54
C GLY A 74 26.43 -0.42 -12.56
N ILE A 75 26.54 0.46 -11.56
CA ILE A 75 25.56 0.58 -10.47
C ILE A 75 24.61 1.72 -10.78
N VAL A 76 23.32 1.41 -10.85
CA VAL A 76 22.22 2.35 -11.06
C VAL A 76 21.59 2.72 -9.73
N SER A 77 21.38 4.01 -9.47
CA SER A 77 20.71 4.47 -8.25
C SER A 77 19.22 4.10 -8.28
N ALA A 78 18.73 3.45 -7.23
CA ALA A 78 17.32 3.13 -7.00
C ALA A 78 16.82 3.75 -5.69
N LYS A 79 17.14 5.02 -5.45
CA LYS A 79 16.84 5.73 -4.19
C LYS A 79 15.70 6.74 -4.31
N SER A 80 15.21 6.98 -5.51
CA SER A 80 14.17 7.94 -5.83
C SER A 80 13.23 7.36 -6.88
N HIS A 81 11.95 7.71 -6.81
CA HIS A 81 10.97 7.31 -7.81
C HIS A 81 11.39 7.78 -9.22
N GLY A 82 11.09 6.97 -10.23
CA GLY A 82 11.15 7.40 -11.62
C GLY A 82 9.98 8.33 -11.94
N SER A 83 9.96 8.93 -13.14
CA SER A 83 8.85 9.78 -13.56
C SER A 83 7.52 9.00 -13.65
N LEU A 84 6.41 9.68 -13.35
CA LEU A 84 5.07 9.14 -13.59
C LEU A 84 4.71 9.25 -15.07
N CYS A 85 3.80 8.40 -15.53
CA CYS A 85 3.31 8.44 -16.91
C CYS A 85 2.43 9.65 -17.17
N LEU A 86 2.38 10.11 -18.42
CA LEU A 86 1.48 11.21 -18.81
C LEU A 86 0.01 10.83 -18.58
N PRO A 87 -0.73 11.60 -17.76
CA PRO A 87 -2.17 11.48 -17.65
C PRO A 87 -2.87 12.15 -18.84
N VAL A 88 -4.16 11.87 -19.02
CA VAL A 88 -5.00 12.65 -19.94
C VAL A 88 -5.17 14.07 -19.39
N ASP A 89 -5.06 15.06 -20.28
CA ASP A 89 -5.14 16.48 -19.93
C ASP A 89 -6.45 16.80 -19.16
N GLY A 90 -6.31 17.58 -18.09
CA GLY A 90 -7.43 17.94 -17.19
C GLY A 90 -7.96 16.81 -16.29
N LEU A 91 -7.45 15.58 -16.39
CA LEU A 91 -7.91 14.44 -15.58
C LEU A 91 -6.89 13.97 -14.53
N ALA A 92 -5.69 14.56 -14.50
CA ALA A 92 -4.68 14.23 -13.51
C ALA A 92 -4.99 14.87 -12.15
N PHE A 93 -4.80 14.10 -11.07
CA PHE A 93 -4.49 14.74 -9.79
C PHE A 93 -3.14 15.43 -9.89
N THR A 94 -3.00 16.57 -9.20
CA THR A 94 -1.71 17.25 -9.06
C THR A 94 -0.66 16.24 -8.57
N PRO A 95 0.44 16.02 -9.31
CA PRO A 95 1.50 15.13 -8.87
C PRO A 95 1.99 15.53 -7.48
N PRO A 96 2.44 14.57 -6.66
CA PRO A 96 3.14 14.90 -5.42
C PRO A 96 4.27 15.90 -5.70
N PRO A 97 4.52 16.88 -4.80
CA PRO A 97 5.61 17.84 -4.98
C PRO A 97 6.96 17.13 -5.23
N GLY A 98 7.67 17.53 -6.28
CA GLY A 98 8.96 16.95 -6.65
C GLY A 98 8.88 15.69 -7.51
N GLN A 99 7.68 15.29 -7.95
CA GLN A 99 7.49 14.16 -8.85
C GLN A 99 7.40 14.62 -10.32
N ASP A 100 8.30 14.10 -11.16
CA ASP A 100 8.30 14.38 -12.60
C ASP A 100 7.25 13.56 -13.34
N ILE A 101 6.66 14.12 -14.40
CA ILE A 101 5.82 13.40 -15.37
C ILE A 101 6.54 13.34 -16.72
N SER A 102 6.57 12.17 -17.36
CA SER A 102 7.24 11.94 -18.64
C SER A 102 6.60 10.79 -19.44
N GLU A 103 6.87 10.70 -20.74
CA GLU A 103 6.61 9.46 -21.51
C GLU A 103 7.60 8.35 -21.15
N ASP A 104 8.79 8.71 -20.67
CA ASP A 104 9.71 7.75 -20.07
C ASP A 104 9.31 7.49 -18.62
N CYS A 105 8.40 6.54 -18.42
CA CYS A 105 7.74 6.32 -17.12
C CYS A 105 7.61 4.85 -16.71
N LEU A 106 8.21 3.90 -17.45
CA LEU A 106 8.08 2.47 -17.18
C LEU A 106 9.01 2.02 -16.05
N PHE A 107 8.66 2.45 -14.84
CA PHE A 107 9.39 2.18 -13.60
C PHE A 107 8.58 1.36 -12.60
N VAL A 108 9.29 0.64 -11.74
CA VAL A 108 8.74 -0.12 -10.62
C VAL A 108 9.50 0.21 -9.33
N ASP A 109 8.77 0.22 -8.23
CA ASP A 109 9.31 0.36 -6.88
C ASP A 109 9.17 -0.97 -6.13
N VAL A 110 10.19 -1.33 -5.35
CA VAL A 110 10.27 -2.57 -4.59
C VAL A 110 10.63 -2.27 -3.14
N TYR A 111 9.82 -2.80 -2.22
CA TYR A 111 10.07 -2.77 -0.79
C TYR A 111 10.30 -4.20 -0.30
N HIS A 112 11.40 -4.43 0.40
CA HIS A 112 11.84 -5.76 0.84
C HIS A 112 12.40 -5.71 2.27
N PRO A 113 12.14 -6.70 3.15
CA PRO A 113 12.71 -6.71 4.50
C PRO A 113 14.24 -6.70 4.50
N ALA A 114 14.84 -5.83 5.30
CA ALA A 114 16.28 -5.80 5.50
C ALA A 114 16.79 -7.12 6.10
N PRO A 115 18.05 -7.52 5.84
CA PRO A 115 18.64 -8.72 6.44
C PRO A 115 18.63 -8.68 7.97
N VAL A 116 18.24 -9.80 8.60
CA VAL A 116 18.28 -9.97 10.06
C VAL A 116 19.54 -10.76 10.41
N ASN A 117 20.41 -10.21 11.27
CA ASN A 117 21.72 -10.81 11.61
C ASN A 117 22.56 -11.19 10.38
N GLY A 118 22.50 -10.36 9.32
CA GLY A 118 23.21 -10.60 8.06
C GLY A 118 22.58 -11.68 7.17
N THR A 119 21.46 -12.27 7.56
CA THR A 119 20.74 -13.27 6.77
C THR A 119 19.65 -12.59 5.93
N PRO A 120 19.71 -12.62 4.58
CA PRO A 120 18.66 -12.04 3.74
C PRO A 120 17.35 -12.82 3.85
N ALA A 121 16.22 -12.11 3.83
CA ALA A 121 14.92 -12.75 3.72
C ALA A 121 14.71 -13.28 2.28
N GLN A 122 14.50 -14.59 2.14
CA GLN A 122 14.42 -15.29 0.85
C GLN A 122 13.07 -15.97 0.66
N ASN A 123 12.67 -16.19 -0.61
CA ASN A 123 11.43 -16.86 -1.01
C ASN A 123 10.19 -16.31 -0.30
N LEU A 124 10.17 -14.99 -0.13
CA LEU A 124 9.03 -14.28 0.41
C LEU A 124 7.91 -14.25 -0.64
N PRO A 125 6.66 -14.21 -0.19
CA PRO A 125 5.53 -13.90 -1.05
C PRO A 125 5.66 -12.50 -1.63
N VAL A 126 5.23 -12.35 -2.87
CA VAL A 126 5.25 -11.06 -3.57
C VAL A 126 3.83 -10.54 -3.67
N MET A 127 3.62 -9.31 -3.21
CA MET A 127 2.43 -8.53 -3.52
C MET A 127 2.78 -7.56 -4.64
N VAL A 128 2.03 -7.60 -5.73
CA VAL A 128 2.15 -6.64 -6.83
C VAL A 128 0.98 -5.67 -6.74
N TRP A 129 1.28 -4.39 -6.58
CA TRP A 129 0.30 -3.31 -6.65
C TRP A 129 0.26 -2.76 -8.07
N VAL A 130 -0.94 -2.71 -8.65
CA VAL A 130 -1.19 -2.05 -9.94
C VAL A 130 -2.01 -0.82 -9.62
N SER A 131 -1.50 0.36 -9.97
CA SER A 131 -2.14 1.62 -9.66
C SER A 131 -3.50 1.76 -10.37
N GLY A 132 -4.39 2.53 -9.73
CA GLY A 132 -5.70 2.89 -10.26
C GLY A 132 -5.65 4.08 -11.21
N GLY A 133 -6.79 4.71 -11.46
CA GLY A 133 -6.89 5.89 -12.33
C GLY A 133 -7.68 5.69 -13.63
N GLY A 134 -8.46 4.60 -13.72
CA GLY A 134 -9.36 4.38 -14.86
C GLY A 134 -8.67 4.35 -16.22
N PHE A 135 -7.38 3.96 -16.24
CA PHE A 135 -6.50 3.94 -17.42
C PHE A 135 -6.15 5.32 -18.03
N VAL A 136 -6.58 6.43 -17.41
CA VAL A 136 -6.41 7.78 -17.95
C VAL A 136 -5.84 8.79 -16.95
N GLN A 137 -5.72 8.40 -15.67
CA GLN A 137 -5.26 9.25 -14.56
C GLN A 137 -4.19 8.53 -13.72
N LEU A 138 -3.54 9.32 -12.85
CA LEU A 138 -2.63 8.85 -11.80
C LEU A 138 -3.31 9.05 -10.45
N LEU A 139 -3.71 7.97 -9.77
CA LEU A 139 -4.43 8.08 -8.48
C LEU A 139 -3.69 7.47 -7.30
N ASN A 140 -2.86 6.46 -7.52
CA ASN A 140 -2.28 5.67 -6.44
C ASN A 140 -0.81 5.33 -6.69
N GLU A 141 -0.09 6.29 -7.25
CA GLU A 141 1.34 6.14 -7.59
C GLU A 141 2.24 6.37 -6.40
N ASN A 142 3.42 5.74 -6.44
CA ASN A 142 4.48 5.88 -5.43
C ASN A 142 4.00 5.62 -4.00
N TYR A 143 3.01 4.74 -3.83
CA TYR A 143 2.52 4.35 -2.52
C TYR A 143 3.65 3.72 -1.71
N ASN A 144 3.83 4.20 -0.48
CA ASN A 144 4.88 3.70 0.38
C ASN A 144 4.54 2.30 0.90
N GLY A 145 5.27 1.30 0.40
CA GLY A 145 5.12 -0.10 0.77
C GLY A 145 5.72 -0.49 2.12
N THR A 146 6.45 0.39 2.82
CA THR A 146 7.06 0.04 4.12
C THR A 146 6.01 -0.44 5.11
N GLY A 147 4.85 0.22 5.13
CA GLY A 147 3.73 -0.20 5.96
C GLY A 147 3.25 -1.61 5.67
N LEU A 148 3.37 -2.15 4.45
CA LEU A 148 3.01 -3.56 4.19
C LEU A 148 4.14 -4.54 4.56
N VAL A 149 5.39 -4.10 4.44
CA VAL A 149 6.56 -4.89 4.84
C VAL A 149 6.66 -4.99 6.37
N GLU A 150 6.40 -3.88 7.06
CA GLU A 150 6.36 -3.76 8.52
C GLU A 150 5.04 -4.29 9.10
N ALA A 151 3.91 -3.90 8.50
CA ALA A 151 2.60 -4.13 9.09
C ALA A 151 2.03 -5.49 8.71
N ARG A 152 1.99 -6.26 9.77
CA ARG A 152 0.83 -6.91 10.38
C ARG A 152 -0.46 -6.07 10.45
N PHE A 153 -0.90 -5.32 9.44
CA PHE A 153 -1.86 -4.22 9.70
C PHE A 153 -3.17 -4.64 10.41
N ALA A 154 -3.92 -5.61 9.89
CA ALA A 154 -5.11 -6.11 10.59
C ALA A 154 -4.78 -7.21 11.63
N ALA A 155 -3.85 -8.12 11.30
CA ALA A 155 -3.53 -9.26 12.16
C ALA A 155 -2.75 -8.86 13.42
N GLY A 156 -1.87 -7.86 13.31
CA GLY A 156 -1.06 -7.30 14.39
C GLY A 156 -1.81 -6.34 15.28
N LEU A 157 -2.75 -5.54 14.74
CA LEU A 157 -3.68 -4.76 15.58
C LEU A 157 -4.55 -5.69 16.44
N SER A 158 -5.10 -6.75 15.84
CA SER A 158 -5.87 -7.77 16.56
C SER A 158 -5.01 -8.49 17.62
N GLN A 159 -3.76 -8.86 17.29
CA GLN A 159 -2.81 -9.47 18.24
C GLN A 159 -2.34 -8.50 19.33
N GLY A 160 -2.28 -7.21 19.04
CA GLY A 160 -1.95 -6.12 19.98
C GLY A 160 -3.13 -5.69 20.86
N GLY A 161 -4.27 -6.38 20.79
CA GLY A 161 -5.44 -6.10 21.61
C GLY A 161 -6.33 -4.95 21.09
N VAL A 162 -6.07 -4.45 19.87
CA VAL A 162 -6.91 -3.44 19.21
C VAL A 162 -8.03 -4.16 18.46
N ASP A 163 -9.28 -3.75 18.71
CA ASP A 163 -10.42 -4.28 17.98
C ASP A 163 -10.39 -3.80 16.52
N VAL A 164 -10.33 -4.76 15.58
CA VAL A 164 -10.41 -4.51 14.14
C VAL A 164 -11.81 -4.84 13.67
N TYR A 165 -12.43 -4.01 12.85
CA TYR A 165 -13.80 -4.22 12.37
C TYR A 165 -13.81 -4.35 10.85
N LEU A 166 -14.19 -5.52 10.33
CA LEU A 166 -14.28 -5.75 8.88
C LEU A 166 -15.70 -5.53 8.39
N LEU A 167 -15.81 -4.97 7.18
CA LEU A 167 -17.06 -4.83 6.45
C LEU A 167 -16.95 -5.33 5.02
N ARG A 168 -18.08 -5.75 4.45
CA ARG A 168 -18.32 -5.85 3.02
C ARG A 168 -19.50 -4.95 2.68
N ASP A 169 -19.29 -4.01 1.78
CA ASP A 169 -20.39 -3.31 1.17
C ASP A 169 -21.05 -4.21 0.11
N HIS A 170 -22.35 -4.38 0.25
CA HIS A 170 -23.23 -5.11 -0.65
C HIS A 170 -24.55 -4.36 -0.85
N VAL A 171 -24.52 -3.05 -0.68
CA VAL A 171 -25.56 -2.17 -1.19
C VAL A 171 -25.41 -2.11 -2.70
N LEU A 172 -26.51 -2.16 -3.47
CA LEU A 172 -26.45 -2.12 -4.93
C LEU A 172 -27.36 -1.03 -5.49
N ASP A 173 -26.81 -0.12 -6.30
CA ASP A 173 -27.57 0.79 -7.15
C ASP A 173 -28.11 0.04 -8.40
N PRO A 174 -29.43 -0.02 -8.61
CA PRO A 174 -30.02 -0.75 -9.72
C PRO A 174 -29.60 -0.23 -11.11
N VAL A 175 -29.36 1.08 -11.25
CA VAL A 175 -29.04 1.71 -12.53
C VAL A 175 -27.61 1.38 -12.92
N GLU A 176 -26.67 1.48 -11.98
CA GLU A 176 -25.28 1.11 -12.23
C GLU A 176 -25.11 -0.39 -12.49
N VAL A 177 -25.81 -1.24 -11.73
CA VAL A 177 -25.79 -2.69 -11.98
C VAL A 177 -26.34 -3.01 -13.37
N ALA A 178 -27.44 -2.37 -13.78
CA ALA A 178 -27.99 -2.53 -15.13
C ALA A 178 -27.04 -2.05 -16.23
N ALA A 179 -26.21 -1.06 -15.95
CA ALA A 179 -25.15 -0.58 -16.83
C ALA A 179 -23.87 -1.45 -16.81
N GLY A 180 -23.84 -2.52 -16.01
CA GLY A 180 -22.71 -3.47 -15.93
C GLY A 180 -21.67 -3.12 -14.86
N PHE A 181 -21.91 -2.12 -14.02
CA PHE A 181 -21.04 -1.78 -12.90
C PHE A 181 -21.43 -2.59 -11.67
N ILE A 182 -20.52 -3.42 -11.18
CA ILE A 182 -20.77 -4.32 -10.04
C ILE A 182 -20.00 -3.95 -8.77
N VAL A 183 -19.02 -3.05 -8.87
CA VAL A 183 -18.21 -2.49 -7.76
C VAL A 183 -17.48 -1.22 -8.24
N PRO A 184 -18.15 -0.08 -8.40
CA PRO A 184 -17.46 1.17 -8.66
C PRO A 184 -16.85 1.74 -7.37
N HIS A 185 -15.83 2.56 -7.58
CA HIS A 185 -14.85 2.98 -6.58
C HIS A 185 -15.41 3.87 -5.45
N THR A 186 -16.66 4.33 -5.54
CA THR A 186 -17.21 5.34 -4.61
C THR A 186 -18.68 5.12 -4.28
N TRP A 187 -19.17 3.90 -4.47
CA TRP A 187 -20.58 3.54 -4.34
C TRP A 187 -21.19 3.85 -2.96
N GLU A 188 -20.35 3.83 -1.93
CA GLU A 188 -20.71 4.07 -0.55
C GLU A 188 -20.70 5.55 -0.17
N LEU A 189 -20.10 6.44 -0.98
CA LEU A 189 -19.90 7.85 -0.59
C LEU A 189 -21.21 8.58 -0.31
N GLN A 190 -22.27 8.29 -1.06
CA GLN A 190 -23.60 8.86 -0.81
C GLN A 190 -24.20 8.34 0.50
N ALA A 191 -23.90 7.11 0.91
CA ALA A 191 -24.31 6.56 2.20
C ALA A 191 -23.51 7.15 3.36
N VAL A 192 -22.22 7.44 3.16
CA VAL A 192 -21.33 7.99 4.19
C VAL A 192 -21.57 9.48 4.40
N TRP A 193 -21.60 10.28 3.33
CA TRP A 193 -21.67 11.74 3.42
C TRP A 193 -23.09 12.28 3.31
N GLY A 194 -24.03 11.48 2.79
CA GLY A 194 -25.38 11.92 2.42
C GLY A 194 -25.46 12.26 0.92
N PRO A 195 -26.54 11.87 0.22
CA PRO A 195 -26.70 12.11 -1.22
C PRO A 195 -26.66 13.59 -1.59
N GLU A 196 -27.03 14.48 -0.67
CA GLU A 196 -26.99 15.93 -0.84
C GLU A 196 -25.57 16.52 -0.77
N PHE A 197 -24.63 15.84 -0.11
CA PHE A 197 -23.24 16.29 0.07
C PHE A 197 -22.24 15.52 -0.80
N ALA A 198 -22.63 14.36 -1.32
CA ALA A 198 -21.90 13.61 -2.33
C ALA A 198 -22.68 13.52 -3.65
N PRO A 199 -23.20 14.65 -4.20
CA PRO A 199 -23.87 14.62 -5.49
C PRO A 199 -22.87 14.17 -6.55
N GLN A 200 -23.31 13.39 -7.53
CA GLN A 200 -22.48 12.90 -8.64
C GLN A 200 -21.37 11.90 -8.25
N SER A 201 -21.39 11.34 -7.03
CA SER A 201 -20.50 10.23 -6.66
C SER A 201 -21.00 8.88 -7.22
N VAL A 202 -21.35 8.87 -8.51
CA VAL A 202 -22.01 7.77 -9.21
C VAL A 202 -21.30 7.50 -10.53
N ALA A 203 -21.25 6.25 -10.95
CA ALA A 203 -20.59 5.85 -12.20
C ALA A 203 -21.41 6.20 -13.45
N VAL A 204 -22.74 6.27 -13.34
CA VAL A 204 -23.63 6.64 -14.46
C VAL A 204 -24.71 7.65 -14.06
N PRO A 205 -25.13 8.55 -14.97
CA PRO A 205 -26.23 9.47 -14.71
C PRO A 205 -27.53 8.74 -14.35
N GLY A 206 -28.22 9.22 -13.31
CA GLY A 206 -29.49 8.66 -12.87
C GLY A 206 -29.39 7.54 -11.83
N ALA A 207 -28.18 7.13 -11.43
CA ALA A 207 -27.93 6.22 -10.32
C ALA A 207 -28.13 6.92 -8.97
N ASN A 208 -29.39 7.16 -8.61
CA ASN A 208 -29.77 7.98 -7.47
C ASN A 208 -30.46 7.16 -6.36
N SER A 209 -30.06 5.90 -6.20
CA SER A 209 -30.72 4.99 -5.25
C SER A 209 -30.67 5.45 -3.79
N TYR A 210 -29.75 6.33 -3.42
CA TYR A 210 -29.64 6.92 -2.07
C TYR A 210 -30.50 8.18 -1.85
N ASP A 211 -31.00 8.80 -2.91
CA ASP A 211 -31.87 9.99 -2.81
C ASP A 211 -33.15 9.67 -2.04
N VAL A 212 -33.81 10.70 -1.51
CA VAL A 212 -35.09 10.53 -0.79
C VAL A 212 -36.10 9.78 -1.67
N GLY A 213 -36.59 8.65 -1.15
CA GLY A 213 -37.52 7.76 -1.87
C GLY A 213 -36.85 6.68 -2.72
N GLY A 214 -35.52 6.72 -2.86
CA GLY A 214 -34.71 5.69 -3.50
C GLY A 214 -34.59 4.41 -2.64
N VAL A 215 -34.28 3.30 -3.30
CA VAL A 215 -34.24 1.96 -2.67
C VAL A 215 -33.18 1.83 -1.58
N ASN A 216 -32.08 2.58 -1.69
CA ASN A 216 -30.95 2.57 -0.76
C ASN A 216 -30.99 3.75 0.22
N HIS A 217 -31.99 4.64 0.16
CA HIS A 217 -32.08 5.82 1.00
C HIS A 217 -31.96 5.50 2.51
N GLY A 218 -32.61 4.42 2.96
CA GLY A 218 -32.56 3.98 4.36
C GLY A 218 -31.16 3.59 4.84
N MET A 219 -30.24 3.26 3.92
CA MET A 219 -28.86 2.91 4.28
C MET A 219 -28.02 4.12 4.70
N VAL A 220 -28.37 5.34 4.27
CA VAL A 220 -27.63 6.56 4.64
C VAL A 220 -27.56 6.69 6.17
N GLY A 221 -28.70 6.58 6.85
CA GLY A 221 -28.75 6.66 8.31
C GLY A 221 -28.02 5.50 9.02
N VAL A 222 -28.02 4.30 8.43
CA VAL A 222 -27.32 3.14 9.00
C VAL A 222 -25.81 3.33 8.92
N VAL A 223 -25.30 3.70 7.74
CA VAL A 223 -23.86 3.90 7.49
C VAL A 223 -23.34 5.09 8.28
N GLN A 224 -23.99 6.25 8.21
CA GLN A 224 -23.58 7.43 8.97
C GLN A 224 -23.51 7.16 10.47
N ALA A 225 -24.48 6.43 11.04
CA ALA A 225 -24.47 6.11 12.47
C ALA A 225 -23.23 5.30 12.89
N TYR A 226 -22.81 4.31 12.10
CA TYR A 226 -21.58 3.56 12.37
C TYR A 226 -20.33 4.45 12.26
N TRP A 227 -20.23 5.30 11.23
CA TRP A 227 -19.07 6.15 11.00
C TRP A 227 -18.95 7.26 12.05
N LEU A 228 -20.08 7.86 12.42
CA LEU A 228 -20.17 8.82 13.53
C LEU A 228 -19.81 8.15 14.86
N SER A 229 -20.27 6.93 15.10
CA SER A 229 -19.89 6.18 16.31
C SER A 229 -18.37 5.96 16.35
N LEU A 230 -17.77 5.45 15.28
CA LEU A 230 -16.33 5.22 15.19
C LEU A 230 -15.52 6.49 15.48
N SER A 231 -15.85 7.58 14.80
CA SER A 231 -15.14 8.86 14.91
C SER A 231 -15.33 9.57 16.25
N SER A 232 -16.53 9.52 16.83
CA SER A 232 -16.84 10.22 18.09
C SER A 232 -16.46 9.44 19.36
N THR A 233 -16.19 8.14 19.26
CA THR A 233 -15.97 7.29 20.44
C THR A 233 -14.59 6.62 20.48
N GLY A 234 -13.64 7.11 19.68
CA GLY A 234 -12.29 6.56 19.65
C GLY A 234 -12.24 5.12 19.10
N GLY A 235 -13.11 4.79 18.15
CA GLY A 235 -13.08 3.51 17.43
C GLY A 235 -14.12 2.47 17.85
N ASN A 236 -15.13 2.81 18.66
CA ASN A 236 -16.26 1.91 18.92
C ASN A 236 -17.39 2.16 17.90
N PRO A 237 -17.68 1.22 16.97
CA PRO A 237 -18.75 1.41 15.98
C PRO A 237 -20.16 1.28 16.56
N ASN A 238 -20.32 0.77 17.78
CA ASN A 238 -21.62 0.38 18.32
C ASN A 238 -22.25 1.38 19.30
N ALA A 239 -21.50 2.38 19.75
CA ALA A 239 -21.95 3.34 20.76
C ALA A 239 -23.10 4.23 20.27
N ALA A 240 -23.07 4.62 19.00
CA ALA A 240 -24.07 5.48 18.36
C ALA A 240 -24.68 4.87 17.09
N LYS A 241 -24.59 3.54 16.92
CA LYS A 241 -25.17 2.85 15.74
C LYS A 241 -26.69 3.05 15.65
N ALA A 242 -27.22 2.95 14.43
CA ALA A 242 -28.65 3.09 14.20
C ALA A 242 -29.49 2.02 14.94
N ALA A 243 -30.73 2.38 15.27
CA ALA A 243 -31.71 1.44 15.83
C ALA A 243 -31.98 0.30 14.82
N GLY A 244 -31.99 -0.94 15.30
CA GLY A 244 -32.16 -2.12 14.45
C GLY A 244 -30.92 -2.56 13.66
N ALA A 245 -29.88 -1.72 13.55
CA ALA A 245 -28.61 -2.14 12.96
C ALA A 245 -27.93 -3.21 13.84
N PRO A 246 -27.27 -4.22 13.26
CA PRO A 246 -26.63 -5.29 14.03
C PRO A 246 -25.49 -4.76 14.90
N TYR A 247 -25.11 -5.52 15.92
CA TYR A 247 -23.87 -5.22 16.64
C TYR A 247 -22.68 -5.59 15.75
N TRP A 248 -21.87 -4.60 15.37
CA TRP A 248 -20.66 -4.82 14.57
C TRP A 248 -19.58 -5.40 15.46
N LYS A 249 -19.37 -6.72 15.34
CA LYS A 249 -18.38 -7.43 16.16
C LYS A 249 -16.96 -7.16 15.65
N PRO A 250 -15.96 -7.12 16.56
CA PRO A 250 -14.57 -7.14 16.14
C PRO A 250 -14.22 -8.45 15.44
N TYR A 251 -13.31 -8.36 14.48
CA TYR A 251 -12.78 -9.46 13.70
C TYR A 251 -11.91 -10.37 14.58
N ARG A 252 -12.46 -11.52 14.96
CA ARG A 252 -11.73 -12.55 15.72
C ARG A 252 -11.84 -13.94 15.08
N ASN A 253 -13.00 -14.30 14.55
CA ASN A 253 -13.29 -15.65 14.06
C ASN A 253 -13.76 -15.70 12.60
N GLY A 254 -13.30 -14.77 11.76
CA GLY A 254 -13.72 -14.76 10.37
C GLY A 254 -15.14 -14.25 10.15
N GLU A 255 -15.63 -13.33 10.99
CA GLU A 255 -16.92 -12.66 10.79
C GLU A 255 -16.68 -11.23 10.31
N ARG A 256 -17.55 -10.71 9.44
CA ARG A 256 -17.56 -9.31 9.02
C ARG A 256 -18.99 -8.76 8.98
N LEU A 257 -19.13 -7.44 9.03
CA LEU A 257 -20.41 -6.80 8.78
C LEU A 257 -20.68 -6.79 7.27
N LYS A 258 -21.84 -7.28 6.85
CA LYS A 258 -22.35 -7.06 5.49
C LYS A 258 -23.33 -5.90 5.54
N LEU A 259 -22.96 -4.77 4.93
CA LEU A 259 -23.89 -3.69 4.66
C LEU A 259 -24.71 -4.08 3.44
N GLN A 260 -26.01 -4.19 3.61
CA GLN A 260 -26.94 -4.52 2.53
C GLN A 260 -28.28 -3.88 2.83
N THR A 261 -28.86 -3.26 1.80
CA THR A 261 -30.19 -2.64 1.87
C THR A 261 -31.20 -3.62 2.44
N ASN A 262 -31.85 -3.21 3.54
CA ASN A 262 -32.84 -3.99 4.29
C ASN A 262 -32.36 -5.33 4.88
N SER A 263 -31.08 -5.68 4.75
CA SER A 263 -30.55 -6.99 5.17
C SER A 263 -29.13 -6.89 5.75
N THR A 264 -28.81 -5.76 6.38
CA THR A 264 -27.51 -5.57 7.03
C THR A 264 -27.35 -6.53 8.20
N THR A 265 -26.30 -7.34 8.19
CA THR A 265 -26.09 -8.44 9.16
C THR A 265 -24.61 -8.72 9.35
N MET A 266 -24.25 -9.37 10.45
CA MET A 266 -22.97 -10.07 10.53
C MET A 266 -23.02 -11.31 9.62
N GLU A 267 -21.96 -11.55 8.86
CA GLU A 267 -21.78 -12.76 8.05
C GLU A 267 -20.45 -13.45 8.38
N SER A 268 -20.44 -14.78 8.28
CA SER A 268 -19.21 -15.57 8.34
C SER A 268 -18.53 -15.58 6.97
N LEU A 269 -17.21 -15.42 6.96
CA LEU A 269 -16.38 -15.57 5.77
C LEU A 269 -16.43 -17.01 5.27
N HIS A 270 -16.46 -17.18 3.95
CA HIS A 270 -16.45 -18.50 3.34
C HIS A 270 -15.08 -19.17 3.51
N GLU A 271 -15.02 -20.50 3.46
CA GLU A 271 -13.77 -21.26 3.66
C GLU A 271 -12.64 -20.81 2.70
N GLN A 272 -12.98 -20.46 1.46
CA GLN A 272 -12.02 -19.93 0.49
C GLN A 272 -11.48 -18.55 0.89
N GLU A 273 -12.32 -17.67 1.43
CA GLU A 273 -11.90 -16.35 1.93
C GLU A 273 -11.01 -16.52 3.16
N LEU A 274 -11.38 -17.42 4.08
CA LEU A 274 -10.56 -17.78 5.23
C LEU A 274 -9.22 -18.40 4.82
N GLY A 275 -9.20 -19.19 3.75
CA GLY A 275 -7.98 -19.74 3.16
C GLY A 275 -7.04 -18.65 2.64
N ARG A 276 -7.58 -17.62 1.97
CA ARG A 276 -6.81 -16.43 1.55
C ARG A 276 -6.31 -15.64 2.75
N CYS A 277 -7.16 -15.39 3.75
CA CYS A 277 -6.75 -14.72 4.99
C CYS A 277 -5.64 -15.50 5.71
N THR A 278 -5.74 -16.84 5.76
CA THR A 278 -4.74 -17.74 6.36
C THR A 278 -3.44 -17.71 5.58
N LEU A 279 -3.50 -17.68 4.25
CA LEU A 279 -2.33 -17.47 3.41
C LEU A 279 -1.66 -16.16 3.84
N TRP A 280 -2.33 -15.01 3.68
CA TRP A 280 -1.77 -13.70 4.03
C TRP A 280 -1.29 -13.62 5.49
N SER A 281 -1.99 -14.25 6.43
CA SER A 281 -1.57 -14.33 7.84
C SER A 281 -0.29 -15.17 8.00
N LYS A 282 -0.16 -16.33 7.35
CA LYS A 282 1.07 -17.13 7.34
C LYS A 282 2.24 -16.43 6.65
N LEU A 283 1.95 -15.71 5.57
CA LEU A 283 2.90 -14.88 4.85
C LEU A 283 3.43 -13.78 5.77
N SER A 284 2.53 -13.12 6.50
CA SER A 284 2.92 -12.21 7.56
C SER A 284 3.75 -12.97 8.60
N ALA A 285 3.33 -14.12 9.14
CA ALA A 285 4.09 -14.84 10.18
C ALA A 285 5.54 -15.19 9.79
N LYS A 286 5.84 -15.42 8.51
CA LYS A 286 7.21 -15.64 8.02
C LYS A 286 8.05 -14.37 7.89
N THR A 287 7.45 -13.19 8.01
CA THR A 287 8.14 -11.90 8.23
C THR A 287 8.32 -11.58 9.72
N HIS A 288 7.94 -12.48 10.65
CA HIS A 288 8.45 -12.43 12.04
C HIS A 288 9.80 -13.14 12.05
N ILE A 289 10.86 -12.41 11.74
CA ILE A 289 12.24 -12.80 12.09
C ILE A 289 12.92 -11.56 12.62
#